data_AF-R7N4G8-F1
#
_entry.id   AF-R7N4G8-F1
#
_cell.length_a   1.000
_cell.length_b   1.000
_cell.length_c   1.000
_cell.angle_alpha   90.00
_cell.angle_beta   90.00
_cell.angle_gamma   90.00
#
_symmetry.space_group_name_H-M   'P 1'
#
loop_
_entity.id
_entity.type
_entity.pdbx_description
1 polymer ?
#
loop_
_entity_poly.entity_id
_entity_poly.type
_entity_poly.pdbx_seq_one_letter_code
_entity_poly.pdbx_strand_id
1 'polypeptide(L)'
;MQTAAVAVPNPVIRHKVWRALNTDEVAEPNAFAVDVAVAAFTKGGNWLDELRSYIKENKTTVIEYVKEQIPQLKVVPSDATYLLWLDCRGLGSSASQAAERIREATGLYLSAGEQFGKGGEDFLRMNIACPRARVVEGLERLKKGVEILCSAGQK
;
A
#
# COMPACT_ATOMS: atom_id res chain seq x y z
N MET A 1 3.95 3.29 -18.02
CA MET A 1 3.44 4.62 -18.42
C MET A 1 3.78 5.60 -17.30
N GLN A 2 4.49 6.68 -17.61
CA GLN A 2 4.90 7.69 -16.63
C GLN A 2 4.31 9.04 -17.06
N THR A 3 3.47 9.62 -16.20
CA THR A 3 2.85 10.93 -16.41
C THR A 3 2.44 11.50 -15.05
N ALA A 4 2.61 12.81 -14.86
CA ALA A 4 2.25 13.52 -13.65
C ALA A 4 1.92 14.98 -14.01
N ALA A 5 1.16 15.65 -13.14
CA ALA A 5 0.86 17.07 -13.27
C ALA A 5 1.30 17.80 -11.99
N VAL A 6 1.97 18.93 -12.15
CA VAL A 6 2.42 19.77 -11.03
C VAL A 6 1.65 21.09 -11.07
N ALA A 7 0.83 21.34 -10.05
CA ALA A 7 0.03 22.54 -9.94
C ALA A 7 0.71 23.57 -9.01
N VAL A 8 1.18 24.68 -9.56
CA VAL A 8 1.86 25.75 -8.80
C VAL A 8 1.18 27.09 -9.11
N PRO A 9 0.33 27.62 -8.21
CA PRO A 9 -0.39 28.86 -8.45
C PRO A 9 0.53 30.08 -8.62
N ASN A 10 1.57 30.18 -7.79
CA ASN A 10 2.51 31.30 -7.82
C ASN A 10 3.36 31.28 -9.11
N PRO A 11 3.33 32.33 -9.95
CA PRO A 11 4.00 32.33 -11.25
C PRO A 11 5.54 32.29 -11.15
N VAL A 12 6.11 32.94 -10.13
CA VAL A 12 7.57 32.96 -9.91
C VAL A 12 8.05 31.57 -9.51
N ILE A 13 7.35 30.89 -8.60
CA ILE A 13 7.69 29.52 -8.19
C ILE A 13 7.46 28.55 -9.34
N ARG A 14 6.34 28.69 -10.07
CA ARG A 14 6.02 27.84 -11.23
C ARG A 14 7.12 27.91 -12.29
N HIS A 15 7.67 29.09 -12.55
CA HIS A 15 8.79 29.24 -13.48
C HIS A 15 10.04 28.48 -13.00
N LYS A 16 10.39 28.59 -11.71
CA LYS A 16 11.52 27.86 -11.12
C LYS A 16 11.33 26.34 -11.21
N VAL A 17 10.14 25.85 -10.88
CA VAL A 17 9.79 24.42 -10.97
C VAL A 17 9.86 23.93 -12.42
N TRP A 18 9.26 24.67 -13.37
CA TRP A 18 9.32 24.31 -14.78
C TRP A 18 10.76 24.22 -15.30
N ARG A 19 11.62 25.17 -14.93
CA ARG A 19 13.05 25.12 -15.28
C ARG A 19 13.72 23.88 -14.72
N ALA A 20 13.52 23.57 -13.44
CA ALA A 20 14.09 22.38 -12.81
C ALA A 20 13.65 21.08 -13.51
N LEU A 21 12.35 20.92 -13.80
CA LEU A 21 11.83 19.73 -14.48
C LEU A 21 12.43 19.52 -15.88
N ASN A 22 12.74 20.59 -16.62
CA ASN A 22 13.41 20.50 -17.91
C ASN A 22 14.90 20.17 -17.75
N THR A 23 15.55 20.72 -16.73
CA THR A 23 16.96 20.42 -16.43
C THR A 23 17.15 18.96 -16.02
N ASP A 24 16.20 18.38 -15.29
CA ASP A 24 16.23 16.98 -14.86
C ASP A 24 15.71 16.01 -15.95
N GLU A 25 15.37 16.50 -17.14
CA GLU A 25 14.87 15.71 -18.28
C GLU A 25 13.59 14.89 -17.98
N VAL A 26 12.77 15.36 -17.03
CA VAL A 26 11.49 14.74 -16.66
C VAL A 26 10.27 15.47 -17.22
N ALA A 27 10.50 16.47 -18.07
CA ALA A 27 9.45 17.29 -18.66
C ALA A 27 8.87 16.72 -19.97
N GLU A 28 9.59 15.82 -20.64
CA GLU A 28 9.20 15.27 -21.94
C GLU A 28 8.33 14.01 -21.78
N PRO A 29 7.09 14.00 -22.28
CA PRO A 29 6.22 12.83 -22.19
C PRO A 29 6.66 11.74 -23.19
N ASN A 30 6.59 10.48 -22.76
CA ASN A 30 6.63 9.36 -23.70
C ASN A 30 5.37 9.33 -24.60
N ALA A 31 5.42 8.54 -25.67
CA ALA A 31 4.39 8.46 -26.69
C ALA A 31 2.95 8.22 -26.19
N PHE A 32 2.77 7.62 -25.01
CA PHE A 32 1.44 7.33 -24.45
C PHE A 32 1.04 8.27 -23.31
N ALA A 33 1.97 9.03 -22.74
CA ALA A 33 1.76 9.73 -21.47
C ALA A 33 0.64 10.78 -21.53
N VAL A 34 0.51 11.48 -22.67
CA VAL A 34 -0.52 12.50 -22.87
C VAL A 34 -1.90 11.85 -23.05
N ASP A 35 -2.03 10.94 -24.00
CA ASP A 35 -3.32 10.32 -24.35
C ASP A 35 -3.93 9.54 -23.19
N VAL A 36 -3.09 8.82 -22.43
CA VAL A 36 -3.53 8.07 -21.26
C VAL A 36 -4.00 9.01 -20.15
N ALA A 37 -3.29 10.10 -19.89
CA ALA A 37 -3.70 11.07 -18.87
C ALA A 37 -5.04 11.73 -19.24
N VAL A 38 -5.20 12.12 -20.51
CA VAL A 38 -6.47 12.68 -21.01
C VAL A 38 -7.59 11.66 -20.87
N ALA A 39 -7.40 10.42 -21.30
CA ALA A 39 -8.41 9.37 -21.18
C ALA A 39 -8.77 9.08 -19.71
N ALA A 40 -7.79 8.96 -18.83
CA ALA A 40 -8.01 8.73 -17.40
C ALA A 40 -8.81 9.86 -16.76
N PHE A 41 -8.45 11.13 -16.99
CA PHE A 41 -9.13 12.26 -16.36
C PHE A 41 -10.49 12.61 -16.98
N THR A 42 -10.71 12.35 -18.27
CA THR A 42 -11.97 12.69 -18.95
C THR A 42 -12.97 11.54 -19.03
N LYS A 43 -12.50 10.29 -18.93
CA LYS A 43 -13.34 9.09 -19.12
C LYS A 43 -13.26 8.09 -17.97
N GLY A 44 -12.31 8.24 -17.04
CA GLY A 44 -12.06 7.27 -15.96
C GLY A 44 -12.96 7.39 -14.73
N GLY A 45 -13.88 8.37 -14.69
CA GLY A 45 -14.71 8.65 -13.50
C GLY A 45 -15.50 7.46 -12.99
N ASN A 46 -16.32 6.83 -13.84
CA ASN A 46 -17.15 5.69 -13.45
C ASN A 46 -16.31 4.50 -12.96
N TRP A 47 -15.21 4.21 -13.65
CA TRP A 47 -14.28 3.16 -13.24
C TRP A 47 -13.65 3.45 -11.88
N LEU A 48 -13.30 4.71 -11.61
CA LEU A 48 -12.73 5.11 -10.32
C LEU A 48 -13.75 4.95 -9.19
N ASP A 49 -15.02 5.30 -9.42
CA ASP A 49 -16.07 5.16 -8.41
C ASP A 49 -16.34 3.68 -8.08
N GLU A 50 -16.41 2.82 -9.11
CA GLU A 50 -16.49 1.36 -8.92
C GLU A 50 -15.27 0.82 -8.17
N LEU A 51 -14.06 1.24 -8.55
CA LEU A 51 -12.83 0.85 -7.86
C LEU A 51 -12.85 1.28 -6.39
N ARG A 52 -13.30 2.50 -6.08
CA ARG A 52 -13.37 3.00 -4.69
C ARG A 52 -14.31 2.15 -3.84
N SER A 53 -15.49 1.79 -4.38
CA SER A 53 -16.40 0.87 -3.69
C SER A 53 -15.74 -0.48 -3.44
N TYR A 54 -15.12 -1.03 -4.49
CA TYR A 54 -14.47 -2.33 -4.42
C TYR A 54 -13.30 -2.37 -3.41
N ILE A 55 -12.44 -1.35 -3.40
CA ILE A 55 -11.34 -1.21 -2.43
C ILE A 55 -11.87 -1.04 -1.01
N LYS A 56 -12.97 -0.29 -0.83
CA LYS A 56 -13.62 -0.14 0.47
C LYS A 56 -14.09 -1.49 1.01
N GLU A 57 -14.72 -2.30 0.18
CA GLU A 57 -15.14 -3.63 0.60
C GLU A 57 -13.94 -4.55 0.88
N ASN A 58 -12.85 -4.49 0.09
CA ASN A 58 -11.61 -5.24 0.34
C ASN A 58 -11.04 -4.88 1.72
N LYS A 59 -11.04 -3.58 2.03
CA LYS A 59 -10.60 -3.05 3.32
C LYS A 59 -11.46 -3.55 4.48
N THR A 60 -12.78 -3.53 4.34
CA THR A 60 -13.71 -4.06 5.35
C THR A 60 -13.39 -5.52 5.68
N THR A 61 -13.22 -6.37 4.66
CA THR A 61 -12.88 -7.78 4.88
C THR A 61 -11.54 -7.98 5.56
N VAL A 62 -10.52 -7.19 5.23
CA VAL A 62 -9.23 -7.27 5.93
C VAL A 62 -9.39 -6.88 7.41
N ILE A 63 -10.12 -5.81 7.70
CA ILE A 63 -10.35 -5.33 9.07
C ILE A 63 -11.07 -6.39 9.89
N GLU A 64 -12.17 -6.94 9.37
CA GLU A 64 -12.98 -7.97 10.04
C GLU A 64 -12.15 -9.24 10.25
N TYR A 65 -11.50 -9.74 9.20
CA TYR A 65 -10.71 -10.96 9.28
C TYR A 65 -9.55 -10.83 10.26
N VAL A 66 -8.76 -9.75 10.21
CA VAL A 66 -7.63 -9.57 11.13
C VAL A 66 -8.13 -9.48 12.58
N LYS A 67 -9.21 -8.72 12.82
CA LYS A 67 -9.80 -8.59 14.16
C LYS A 67 -10.26 -9.93 14.73
N GLU A 68 -10.84 -10.80 13.92
CA GLU A 68 -11.39 -12.08 14.37
C GLU A 68 -10.37 -13.21 14.41
N GLN A 69 -9.43 -13.24 13.47
CA GLN A 69 -8.58 -14.41 13.22
C GLN A 69 -7.11 -14.20 13.57
N ILE A 70 -6.65 -12.95 13.73
CA ILE A 70 -5.23 -12.62 13.98
C ILE A 70 -5.12 -11.54 15.08
N PRO A 71 -5.50 -11.85 16.33
CA PRO A 71 -5.59 -10.86 17.41
C PRO A 71 -4.25 -10.20 17.78
N GLN A 72 -3.12 -10.77 17.35
CA GLN A 72 -1.78 -10.19 17.53
C GLN A 72 -1.52 -8.98 16.62
N LEU A 73 -2.32 -8.81 15.56
CA LEU A 73 -2.24 -7.68 14.63
C LEU A 73 -3.44 -6.75 14.82
N LYS A 74 -3.23 -5.45 14.58
CA LYS A 74 -4.32 -4.47 14.51
C LYS A 74 -4.23 -3.67 13.22
N VAL A 75 -5.33 -3.61 12.48
CA VAL A 75 -5.41 -2.74 11.30
C VAL A 75 -5.60 -1.30 11.77
N VAL A 76 -4.72 -0.39 11.36
CA VAL A 76 -4.82 1.03 11.66
C VAL A 76 -5.98 1.63 10.84
N PRO A 77 -6.96 2.30 11.47
CA PRO A 77 -8.03 2.98 10.75
C PRO A 77 -7.49 4.00 9.75
N SER A 78 -8.03 4.02 8.54
CA SER A 78 -7.69 5.03 7.55
C SER A 78 -8.86 5.30 6.60
N ASP A 79 -8.93 6.51 6.07
CA ASP A 79 -10.01 6.91 5.14
C ASP A 79 -9.56 6.91 3.68
N ALA A 80 -8.24 6.86 3.46
CA ALA A 80 -7.64 7.01 2.14
C ALA A 80 -6.68 5.86 1.81
N THR A 81 -6.41 5.74 0.50
CA THR A 81 -5.50 4.76 -0.12
C THR A 81 -6.01 3.31 -0.06
N TYR A 82 -5.36 2.47 -0.88
CA TYR A 82 -5.48 1.01 -0.87
C TYR A 82 -4.33 0.33 -0.10
N LEU A 83 -3.59 1.09 0.72
CA LEU A 83 -2.46 0.61 1.49
C LEU A 83 -2.83 0.62 2.97
N LEU A 84 -2.97 -0.57 3.55
CA LEU A 84 -3.31 -0.73 4.96
C LEU A 84 -2.05 -0.83 5.80
N TRP A 85 -2.07 -0.18 6.95
CA TRP A 85 -1.05 -0.32 7.98
C TRP A 85 -1.54 -1.32 9.02
N LEU A 86 -0.70 -2.31 9.32
CA LEU A 86 -0.93 -3.36 10.30
C LEU A 86 0.05 -3.13 11.45
N ASP A 87 -0.45 -2.75 12.61
CA ASP A 87 0.32 -2.70 13.85
C ASP A 87 0.67 -4.14 14.25
N CYS A 88 1.97 -4.43 14.31
CA CYS A 88 2.49 -5.75 14.60
C CYS A 88 3.23 -5.82 15.95
N ARG A 89 3.06 -4.84 16.84
CA ARG A 89 3.67 -4.84 18.18
C ARG A 89 3.30 -6.07 19.02
N GLY A 90 2.11 -6.63 18.77
CA GLY A 90 1.65 -7.87 19.41
C GLY A 90 2.42 -9.13 19.01
N LEU A 91 3.28 -9.09 17.98
CA LEU A 91 4.09 -10.23 17.55
C LEU A 91 5.37 -10.43 18.37
N GLY A 92 5.80 -9.42 19.13
CA GLY A 92 7.07 -9.49 19.90
C GLY A 92 8.33 -9.51 19.03
N SER A 93 8.24 -9.09 17.75
CA SER A 93 9.35 -8.98 16.81
C SER A 93 9.28 -7.64 16.06
N SER A 94 10.40 -7.20 15.46
CA SER A 94 10.38 -6.01 14.61
C SER A 94 9.60 -6.28 13.31
N ALA A 95 9.04 -5.23 12.71
CA ALA A 95 8.28 -5.38 11.46
C ALA A 95 9.11 -6.01 10.32
N SER A 96 10.40 -5.70 10.22
CA SER A 96 11.28 -6.30 9.21
C SER A 96 11.44 -7.81 9.40
N GLN A 97 11.69 -8.25 10.65
CA GLN A 97 11.79 -9.68 10.94
C GLN A 97 10.47 -10.41 10.72
N ALA A 98 9.34 -9.78 11.10
CA ALA A 98 8.02 -10.35 10.85
C ALA A 98 7.75 -10.50 9.35
N ALA A 99 8.03 -9.46 8.55
CA ALA A 99 7.85 -9.48 7.10
C ALA A 99 8.69 -10.57 6.42
N GLU A 100 9.97 -10.68 6.80
CA GLU A 100 10.90 -11.68 6.27
C GLU A 100 10.41 -13.10 6.56
N ARG A 101 10.14 -13.41 7.83
CA ARG A 101 9.71 -14.75 8.24
C ARG A 101 8.35 -15.15 7.67
N ILE A 102 7.39 -14.22 7.61
CA ILE A 102 6.09 -14.48 6.96
C ILE A 102 6.30 -14.80 5.49
N ARG A 103 7.19 -14.07 4.80
CA ARG A 103 7.52 -14.33 3.40
C ARG A 103 8.19 -15.68 3.22
N GLU A 104 9.17 -16.04 4.05
CA GLU A 104 9.84 -17.34 4.00
C GLU A 104 8.86 -18.49 4.23
N ALA A 105 7.97 -18.36 5.22
CA ALA A 105 7.05 -19.42 5.60
C ALA A 105 5.86 -19.60 4.65
N THR A 106 5.39 -18.50 4.02
CA THR A 106 4.10 -18.49 3.31
C THR A 106 4.15 -17.90 1.91
N GLY A 107 5.28 -17.31 1.51
CA GLY A 107 5.44 -16.57 0.27
C GLY A 107 4.71 -15.22 0.24
N LEU A 108 3.99 -14.83 1.31
CA LEU A 108 3.31 -13.54 1.37
C LEU A 108 4.33 -12.40 1.53
N TYR A 109 4.29 -11.45 0.62
CA TYR A 109 5.16 -10.27 0.67
C TYR A 109 4.41 -9.07 1.27
N LEU A 110 4.95 -8.51 2.35
CA LEU A 110 4.50 -7.28 2.98
C LEU A 110 5.66 -6.28 3.04
N SER A 111 5.37 -4.98 2.93
CA SER A 111 6.42 -3.98 3.13
C SER A 111 6.63 -3.75 4.62
N ALA A 112 7.87 -3.90 5.10
CA ALA A 112 8.23 -3.52 6.46
C ALA A 112 8.17 -2.00 6.62
N GLY A 113 7.57 -1.54 7.72
CA GLY A 113 7.32 -0.13 7.93
C GLY A 113 8.57 0.70 8.19
N GLU A 114 9.67 0.05 8.62
CA GLU A 114 11.01 0.65 8.77
C GLU A 114 11.48 1.38 7.49
N GLN A 115 11.04 0.91 6.31
CA GLN A 115 11.35 1.53 5.02
C GLN A 115 10.74 2.93 4.85
N PHE A 116 9.73 3.30 5.64
CA PHE A 116 9.06 4.60 5.60
C PHE A 116 9.60 5.60 6.63
N GLY A 117 10.64 5.23 7.38
CA GLY A 117 11.31 6.07 8.35
C GLY A 117 10.77 5.94 9.77
N LYS A 118 11.18 6.89 10.62
CA LYS A 118 10.93 6.86 12.07
C LYS A 118 9.43 6.78 12.38
N GLY A 119 9.05 5.85 13.25
CA GLY A 119 7.66 5.56 13.63
C GLY A 119 7.00 4.45 12.80
N GLY A 120 7.70 3.89 11.81
CA GLY A 120 7.23 2.77 11.01
C GLY A 120 7.70 1.39 11.47
N GLU A 121 8.59 1.32 12.46
CA GLU A 121 9.31 0.10 12.86
C GLU A 121 8.40 -1.03 13.38
N ASP A 122 7.23 -0.63 13.84
CA ASP A 122 6.22 -1.47 14.48
C ASP A 122 5.06 -1.87 13.55
N PHE A 123 5.20 -1.62 12.24
CA PHE A 123 4.10 -1.80 11.30
C PHE A 123 4.48 -2.50 10.02
N LEU A 124 3.53 -3.27 9.49
CA LEU A 124 3.57 -3.85 8.16
C LEU A 124 2.61 -3.10 7.24
N ARG A 125 2.98 -2.90 5.97
CA ARG A 125 2.09 -2.32 4.96
C ARG A 125 1.58 -3.40 4.00
N MET A 126 0.27 -3.54 3.94
CA MET A 126 -0.45 -4.47 3.05
C MET A 126 -1.10 -3.72 1.89
N ASN A 127 -0.90 -4.19 0.66
CA ASN A 127 -1.60 -3.67 -0.52
C ASN A 127 -2.85 -4.51 -0.80
N ILE A 128 -4.01 -3.86 -0.85
CA ILE A 128 -5.32 -4.50 -1.11
C ILE A 128 -5.91 -4.17 -2.48
N ALA A 129 -5.17 -3.47 -3.36
CA ALA A 129 -5.57 -3.21 -4.74
C ALA A 129 -5.34 -4.44 -5.64
N CYS A 130 -6.07 -5.51 -5.35
CA CYS A 130 -6.03 -6.76 -6.10
C CYS A 130 -7.41 -7.46 -6.05
N PRO A 131 -7.63 -8.52 -6.84
CA PRO A 131 -8.87 -9.30 -6.80
C PRO A 131 -9.17 -9.83 -5.39
N ARG A 132 -10.46 -9.91 -4.99
CA ARG A 132 -10.90 -10.32 -3.66
C ARG A 132 -10.31 -11.66 -3.25
N ALA A 133 -10.30 -12.61 -4.19
CA ALA A 133 -9.72 -13.93 -3.98
C ALA A 133 -8.24 -13.87 -3.60
N ARG A 134 -7.47 -12.90 -4.13
CA ARG A 134 -6.08 -12.68 -3.75
C ARG A 134 -5.95 -12.06 -2.36
N VAL A 135 -6.85 -11.13 -1.98
CA VAL A 135 -6.91 -10.58 -0.61
C VAL A 135 -7.18 -11.69 0.40
N VAL A 136 -8.20 -12.52 0.16
CA VAL A 136 -8.56 -13.63 1.04
C VAL A 136 -7.41 -14.63 1.16
N GLU A 137 -6.81 -15.05 0.05
CA GLU A 137 -5.63 -15.93 0.12
C GLU A 137 -4.45 -15.28 0.88
N GLY A 138 -4.23 -13.98 0.68
CA GLY A 138 -3.22 -13.22 1.41
C GLY A 138 -3.48 -13.19 2.92
N LEU A 139 -4.73 -13.09 3.34
CA LEU A 139 -5.13 -13.13 4.75
C LEU A 139 -4.91 -14.51 5.38
N GLU A 140 -5.21 -15.58 4.65
CA GLU A 140 -4.94 -16.95 5.10
C GLU A 140 -3.42 -17.19 5.27
N ARG A 141 -2.62 -16.74 4.31
CA ARG A 141 -1.15 -16.79 4.41
C ARG A 141 -0.65 -15.94 5.58
N LEU A 142 -1.21 -14.74 5.79
CA LEU A 142 -0.85 -13.88 6.90
C LEU A 142 -1.11 -14.56 8.24
N LYS A 143 -2.30 -15.14 8.42
CA LYS A 143 -2.67 -15.88 9.63
C LYS A 143 -1.68 -17.00 9.91
N LYS A 144 -1.44 -17.86 8.92
CA LYS A 144 -0.47 -18.96 9.03
C LYS A 144 0.94 -18.47 9.38
N GLY A 145 1.38 -17.38 8.76
CA GLY A 145 2.68 -16.78 9.04
C GLY A 145 2.81 -16.28 10.47
N VAL A 146 1.76 -15.63 10.99
CA VAL A 146 1.70 -15.15 12.38
C VAL A 146 1.68 -16.32 13.37
N GLU A 147 0.91 -17.38 13.11
CA GLU A 147 0.88 -18.58 13.95
C GLU A 147 2.27 -19.23 14.06
N ILE A 148 2.98 -19.36 12.94
CA ILE A 148 4.35 -19.90 12.92
C ILE A 148 5.29 -19.00 13.73
N LEU A 149 5.22 -17.68 13.53
CA LEU A 149 6.02 -16.71 14.27
C LEU A 149 5.83 -16.82 15.78
N CYS A 150 4.59 -16.86 16.24
CA CYS A 150 4.28 -16.96 17.66
C CYS A 150 4.69 -18.31 18.27
N SER A 151 4.57 -19.41 17.52
CA SER A 151 5.00 -20.74 17.99
C SER A 151 6.52 -20.89 18.12
N ALA A 152 7.30 -20.17 17.29
CA ALA A 152 8.75 -20.22 17.31
C ALA A 152 9.37 -19.43 18.48
N GLY A 153 8.64 -18.47 19.07
CA GLY A 153 9.09 -17.67 20.20
C GLY A 153 8.84 -18.29 21.59
N GLN A 154 8.22 -19.48 21.66
CA GLN A 154 7.94 -20.21 22.90
C GLN A 154 8.99 -21.30 23.24
N LYS A 155 10.13 -21.32 22.53
CA LYS A 155 11.25 -22.22 22.82
C LYS A 155 12.45 -21.47 23.37
#